data_AF-A0A4R2Z1E3-F1
#
_entry.id   AF-A0A4R2Z1E3-F1
#
_cell.length_a   1.000
_cell.length_b   1.000
_cell.length_c   1.000
_cell.angle_alpha   90.00
_cell.angle_beta   90.00
_cell.angle_gamma   90.00
#
_symmetry.space_group_name_H-M   'P 1'
#
loop_
_entity.id
_entity.type
_entity.pdbx_description
1 polymer ?
#
loop_
_entity_poly.entity_id
_entity_poly.type
_entity_poly.pdbx_seq_one_letter_code
_entity_poly.pdbx_strand_id
1 'polypeptide(L)'
;MYSGLLIILLPLIAGYLIPLKNRPLLHIVNQLLSWMVYVILFIMGISLAFLDNLSTNLLLIFKYAAVCFLCIFVMNYAALWLLERRRPWKSEHKQEKLPSRIHMALESLKLCGVVIGGFALGLTQWHWLTFASQASEIALLFLLALVGIQLRNSSMTLRQIILNRRGMMVGVVVAVSALAGGAIAALLLGLPLKTGLALASGYGWYSLSGIVLTDSFGPVIGSAAFFNDLARELCAIMLIPTLVRTSRSTALGLCGATSMDFTLPVLQRSGGLDMVPPAVVHGFVLSLIAPVLMAFFSA
;
A
#
# COMPACT_ATOMS: atom_id res chain seq x y z
N MET A 1 14.34 2.49 -19.83
CA MET A 1 13.01 1.85 -19.88
C MET A 1 13.04 0.44 -19.29
N TYR A 2 13.75 -0.54 -19.86
CA TYR A 2 13.75 -1.91 -19.28
C TYR A 2 14.64 -2.11 -18.03
N SER A 3 15.63 -1.24 -17.80
CA SER A 3 16.54 -1.39 -16.66
C SER A 3 15.81 -1.24 -15.31
N GLY A 4 15.01 -0.19 -15.11
CA GLY A 4 14.26 0.03 -13.86
C GLY A 4 13.23 -1.07 -13.58
N LEU A 5 12.53 -1.54 -14.62
CA LEU A 5 11.60 -2.67 -14.50
C LEU A 5 12.33 -3.96 -14.08
N LEU A 6 13.49 -4.25 -14.68
CA LEU A 6 14.30 -5.41 -14.34
C LEU A 6 14.89 -5.31 -12.93
N ILE A 7 15.31 -4.11 -12.50
CA ILE A 7 15.83 -3.86 -11.15
C ILE A 7 14.76 -4.16 -10.08
N ILE A 8 13.48 -3.90 -10.36
CA ILE A 8 12.39 -4.19 -9.43
C ILE A 8 11.93 -5.66 -9.52
N LEU A 9 11.75 -6.19 -10.74
CA LEU A 9 11.20 -7.54 -10.93
C LEU A 9 12.20 -8.65 -10.62
N LEU A 10 13.49 -8.44 -10.88
CA LEU A 10 14.50 -9.50 -10.72
C LEU A 10 14.68 -9.92 -9.25
N PRO A 11 14.85 -9.02 -8.26
CA PRO A 11 14.89 -9.39 -6.86
C PRO A 11 13.61 -10.05 -6.39
N LEU A 12 12.45 -9.55 -6.84
CA LEU A 12 11.14 -10.13 -6.52
C LEU A 12 11.02 -11.59 -7.02
N ILE A 13 11.39 -11.84 -8.28
CA ILE A 13 11.38 -13.19 -8.87
C ILE A 13 12.42 -14.08 -8.17
N ALA A 14 13.63 -13.56 -7.94
CA ALA A 14 14.69 -14.30 -7.24
C ALA A 14 14.24 -14.72 -5.84
N GLY A 15 13.60 -13.83 -5.08
CA GLY A 15 13.00 -14.14 -3.80
C GLY A 15 11.88 -15.18 -3.91
N TYR A 16 11.01 -15.05 -4.91
CA TYR A 16 9.90 -15.98 -5.15
C TYR A 16 10.39 -17.40 -5.47
N LEU A 17 11.57 -17.56 -6.08
CA LEU A 17 12.16 -18.86 -6.38
C LEU A 17 12.74 -19.58 -5.15
N ILE A 18 12.79 -18.94 -3.97
CA ILE A 18 13.32 -19.54 -2.74
C ILE A 18 12.16 -20.13 -1.91
N PRO A 19 11.93 -21.46 -1.94
CA PRO A 19 10.93 -22.10 -1.10
C PRO A 19 11.45 -22.23 0.34
N LEU A 20 10.75 -21.61 1.30
CA LEU A 20 11.04 -21.75 2.72
C LEU A 20 9.95 -22.61 3.36
N LYS A 21 10.26 -23.87 3.63
CA LYS A 21 9.35 -24.79 4.35
C LYS A 21 9.42 -24.63 5.87
N ASN A 22 10.47 -23.98 6.38
CA ASN A 22 10.72 -23.86 7.82
C ASN A 22 9.98 -22.65 8.41
N ARG A 23 9.01 -22.90 9.30
CA ARG A 23 8.19 -21.86 9.96
C ARG A 23 9.00 -20.78 10.69
N PRO A 24 10.05 -21.08 11.49
CA PRO A 24 10.89 -20.06 12.11
C PRO A 24 11.60 -19.15 11.10
N LEU A 25 12.10 -19.68 9.98
CA LEU A 25 12.72 -18.84 8.94
C LEU A 25 11.71 -17.89 8.30
N LEU A 26 10.47 -18.35 8.07
CA LEU A 26 9.40 -17.47 7.58
C LEU A 26 9.05 -16.36 8.59
N HIS A 27 9.08 -16.67 9.88
CA HIS A 27 8.86 -15.65 10.92
C HIS A 27 9.96 -14.59 10.89
N ILE A 28 11.23 -14.99 10.72
CA ILE A 28 12.36 -14.08 10.56
C ILE A 28 12.19 -13.20 9.31
N VAL A 29 11.81 -13.79 8.17
CA VAL A 29 11.55 -13.02 6.93
C VAL A 29 10.46 -11.97 7.14
N ASN A 30 9.35 -12.34 7.78
CA ASN A 30 8.28 -11.40 8.10
C ASN A 30 8.74 -10.30 9.07
N GLN A 31 9.57 -10.65 10.06
CA GLN A 31 10.12 -9.67 10.99
C GLN A 31 11.08 -8.71 10.29
N LEU A 32 11.96 -9.22 9.42
CA LEU A 32 12.85 -8.42 8.60
C LEU A 32 12.09 -7.49 7.65
N LEU A 33 11.00 -7.97 7.02
CA LEU A 33 10.11 -7.12 6.23
C LEU A 33 9.58 -5.94 7.04
N SER A 34 9.06 -6.20 8.24
CA SER A 34 8.59 -5.14 9.14
C SER A 34 9.70 -4.16 9.50
N TRP A 35 10.90 -4.64 9.86
CA TRP A 35 12.05 -3.78 10.15
C TRP A 35 12.49 -2.94 8.94
N MET A 36 12.46 -3.52 7.74
CA MET A 36 12.80 -2.81 6.50
C MET A 36 11.85 -1.66 6.25
N VAL A 37 10.56 -1.79 6.57
CA VAL A 37 9.62 -0.65 6.51
C VAL A 37 10.12 0.52 7.36
N TYR A 38 10.52 0.28 8.62
CA TYR A 38 11.05 1.33 9.49
C TYR A 38 12.32 1.97 8.94
N VAL A 39 13.28 1.15 8.47
CA VAL A 39 14.55 1.63 7.90
C VAL A 39 14.29 2.50 6.68
N ILE A 40 13.40 2.08 5.79
CA ILE A 40 13.08 2.77 4.55
C ILE A 40 12.40 4.10 4.81
N LEU A 41 11.39 4.12 5.69
CA LEU A 41 10.69 5.36 6.06
C LEU A 41 11.63 6.37 6.72
N PHE A 42 12.58 5.86 7.51
CA PHE A 42 13.60 6.69 8.11
C PHE A 42 14.55 7.29 7.05
N ILE A 43 15.03 6.49 6.10
CA ILE A 43 15.86 6.95 4.98
C ILE A 43 15.09 7.95 4.08
N MET A 44 13.81 7.70 3.83
CA MET A 44 12.93 8.63 3.10
C MET A 44 12.82 9.97 3.84
N GLY A 45 12.64 9.94 5.16
CA GLY A 45 12.67 11.12 6.02
C GLY A 45 13.98 11.91 5.88
N ILE A 46 15.12 11.23 5.97
CA ILE A 46 16.43 11.84 5.76
C ILE A 46 16.50 12.49 4.37
N SER A 47 16.09 11.76 3.33
CA SER A 47 16.15 12.22 1.93
C SER A 47 15.30 13.48 1.71
N LEU A 48 14.17 13.62 2.41
CA LEU A 48 13.36 14.84 2.38
C LEU A 48 14.09 16.06 2.94
N ALA A 49 14.97 15.89 3.93
CA ALA A 49 15.71 16.99 4.55
C ALA A 49 16.83 17.54 3.66
N PHE A 50 17.29 16.75 2.68
CA PHE A 50 18.29 17.16 1.69
C PHE A 50 17.67 17.82 0.46
N LEU A 51 16.35 18.00 0.41
CA LEU A 51 15.69 18.70 -0.69
C LEU A 51 15.92 20.20 -0.61
N ASP A 52 16.40 20.77 -1.72
CA ASP A 52 16.37 22.21 -1.96
C ASP A 52 14.92 22.72 -1.89
N ASN A 53 14.71 23.97 -1.47
CA ASN A 53 13.36 24.56 -1.34
C ASN A 53 12.38 23.69 -0.53
N LEU A 54 12.85 23.23 0.63
CA LEU A 54 12.14 22.32 1.52
C LEU A 54 10.67 22.69 1.77
N SER A 55 10.36 23.97 1.99
CA SER A 55 9.00 24.44 2.23
C SER A 55 8.08 24.17 1.03
N THR A 56 8.54 24.50 -0.19
CA THR A 56 7.81 24.25 -1.43
C THR A 56 7.62 22.76 -1.66
N ASN A 57 8.67 21.96 -1.46
CA ASN A 57 8.60 20.51 -1.65
C ASN A 57 7.65 19.84 -0.64
N LEU A 58 7.64 20.28 0.62
CA LEU A 58 6.71 19.76 1.62
C LEU A 58 5.26 20.08 1.26
N LEU A 59 4.99 21.31 0.78
CA LEU A 59 3.65 21.67 0.27
C LEU A 59 3.24 20.83 -0.94
N LEU A 60 4.17 20.54 -1.86
CA LEU A 60 3.92 19.68 -3.02
C LEU A 60 3.59 18.25 -2.59
N ILE A 61 4.29 17.68 -1.61
CA ILE A 61 4.01 16.35 -1.07
C ILE A 61 2.57 16.26 -0.58
N PHE A 62 2.15 17.20 0.27
CA PHE A 62 0.79 17.22 0.80
C PHE A 62 -0.25 17.46 -0.30
N LYS A 63 0.02 18.37 -1.25
CA LYS A 63 -0.88 18.60 -2.39
C LYS A 63 -1.05 17.34 -3.24
N TYR A 64 0.05 16.69 -3.62
CA TYR A 64 0.02 15.48 -4.43
C TYR A 64 -0.67 14.33 -3.71
N ALA A 65 -0.32 14.10 -2.44
CA ALA A 65 -0.95 13.07 -1.61
C ALA A 65 -2.46 13.31 -1.49
N ALA A 66 -2.89 14.54 -1.18
CA ALA A 66 -4.30 14.86 -0.99
C ALA A 66 -5.13 14.72 -2.28
N VAL A 67 -4.64 15.22 -3.41
CA VAL A 67 -5.35 15.11 -4.69
C VAL A 67 -5.41 13.65 -5.14
N CYS A 68 -4.31 12.89 -5.05
CA CYS A 68 -4.31 11.47 -5.37
C CYS A 68 -5.27 10.69 -4.47
N PHE A 69 -5.20 10.94 -3.16
CA PHE A 69 -6.09 10.34 -2.17
C PHE A 69 -7.55 10.57 -2.53
N LEU A 70 -7.96 11.82 -2.74
CA LEU A 70 -9.34 12.17 -3.05
C LEU A 70 -9.80 11.52 -4.34
N CYS A 71 -9.04 11.63 -5.42
CA CYS A 71 -9.42 11.07 -6.71
C CYS A 71 -9.53 9.53 -6.67
N ILE A 72 -8.53 8.85 -6.11
CA ILE A 72 -8.52 7.39 -5.99
C ILE A 72 -9.64 6.92 -5.07
N PHE A 73 -9.82 7.57 -3.92
CA PHE A 73 -10.82 7.20 -2.93
C PHE A 73 -12.24 7.37 -3.47
N VAL A 74 -12.53 8.51 -4.10
CA VAL A 74 -13.85 8.78 -4.72
C VAL A 74 -14.13 7.79 -5.85
N MET A 75 -13.15 7.53 -6.72
CA MET A 75 -13.35 6.58 -7.82
C MET A 75 -13.57 5.15 -7.32
N ASN A 76 -12.82 4.71 -6.31
CA ASN A 76 -13.03 3.40 -5.69
C ASN A 76 -14.40 3.32 -5.02
N TYR A 77 -14.77 4.34 -4.24
CA TYR A 77 -16.07 4.39 -3.59
C TYR A 77 -17.22 4.30 -4.60
N ALA A 78 -17.19 5.12 -5.66
CA ALA A 78 -18.21 5.13 -6.70
C ALA A 78 -18.31 3.78 -7.43
N ALA A 79 -17.18 3.18 -7.81
CA ALA A 79 -17.16 1.90 -8.50
C ALA A 79 -17.66 0.74 -7.61
N LEU A 80 -17.28 0.73 -6.33
CA LEU A 80 -17.71 -0.28 -5.36
C LEU A 80 -19.18 -0.13 -4.98
N TRP A 81 -19.66 1.10 -4.87
CA TRP A 81 -21.07 1.38 -4.66
C TRP A 81 -21.92 0.92 -5.85
N LEU A 82 -21.44 1.14 -7.08
CA LEU A 82 -22.10 0.62 -8.28
C LEU A 82 -22.08 -0.92 -8.29
N LEU A 83 -20.98 -1.54 -7.88
CA LEU A 83 -20.87 -2.99 -7.75
C LEU A 83 -21.87 -3.54 -6.73
N GLU A 84 -22.00 -2.91 -5.57
CA GLU A 84 -22.96 -3.30 -4.53
C GLU A 84 -24.40 -3.22 -5.04
N ARG A 85 -24.75 -2.15 -5.77
CA ARG A 85 -26.07 -2.01 -6.38
C ARG A 85 -26.37 -3.11 -7.39
N ARG A 86 -25.39 -3.51 -8.20
CA ARG A 86 -25.55 -4.54 -9.23
C ARG A 86 -25.53 -5.95 -8.67
N ARG A 87 -24.75 -6.20 -7.62
CA ARG A 87 -24.58 -7.52 -7.00
C ARG A 87 -24.51 -7.35 -5.48
N PRO A 88 -25.64 -7.18 -4.78
CA PRO A 88 -25.62 -6.95 -3.34
C PRO A 88 -24.99 -8.11 -2.58
N TRP A 89 -24.21 -7.81 -1.55
CA TRP A 89 -23.64 -8.77 -0.63
C TRP A 89 -24.25 -8.57 0.75
N LYS A 90 -25.31 -9.34 1.02
CA LYS A 90 -26.02 -9.34 2.30
C LYS A 90 -25.55 -10.51 3.16
N SER A 91 -25.47 -10.29 4.48
CA SER A 91 -25.40 -11.36 5.48
C SER A 91 -25.92 -10.83 6.81
N GLU A 92 -26.47 -11.72 7.63
CA GLU A 92 -27.23 -11.39 8.86
C GLU A 92 -26.32 -11.16 10.09
N HIS A 93 -25.02 -11.02 9.88
CA HIS A 93 -24.07 -10.86 10.99
C HIS A 93 -24.34 -9.58 11.82
N LYS A 94 -24.45 -9.75 13.14
CA LYS A 94 -24.50 -8.65 14.11
C LYS A 94 -23.08 -8.28 14.53
N GLN A 95 -22.75 -7.00 14.38
CA GLN A 95 -21.44 -6.43 14.70
C GLN A 95 -21.02 -6.71 16.15
N GLU A 96 -19.80 -7.22 16.32
CA GLU A 96 -19.20 -7.50 17.62
C GLU A 96 -18.47 -6.27 18.18
N LYS A 97 -17.95 -6.39 19.42
CA LYS A 97 -17.11 -5.35 20.03
C LYS A 97 -15.88 -5.10 19.14
N LEU A 98 -15.78 -3.88 18.63
CA LEU A 98 -14.72 -3.46 17.73
C LEU A 98 -13.36 -3.45 18.43
N PRO A 99 -12.26 -3.76 17.72
CA PRO A 99 -10.92 -3.44 18.21
C PRO A 99 -10.77 -1.92 18.37
N SER A 100 -9.81 -1.49 19.19
CA SER A 100 -9.56 -0.06 19.40
C SER A 100 -9.03 0.58 18.12
N ARG A 101 -9.93 1.24 17.37
CA ARG A 101 -9.59 1.92 16.11
C ARG A 101 -8.56 3.04 16.29
N ILE A 102 -8.60 3.72 17.44
CA ILE A 102 -7.62 4.75 17.78
C ILE A 102 -6.25 4.11 17.95
N HIS A 103 -6.16 2.96 18.63
CA HIS A 103 -4.89 2.26 18.78
C HIS A 103 -4.32 1.82 17.43
N MET A 104 -5.16 1.26 16.55
CA MET A 104 -4.74 0.84 15.21
C MET A 104 -4.30 2.02 14.34
N ALA A 105 -5.05 3.13 14.36
CA ALA A 105 -4.64 4.36 13.69
C ALA A 105 -3.34 4.93 14.26
N LEU A 106 -3.12 4.85 15.58
CA LEU A 106 -1.86 5.25 16.20
C LEU A 106 -0.71 4.34 15.75
N GLU A 107 -0.93 3.04 15.54
CA GLU A 107 0.09 2.14 14.99
C GLU A 107 0.51 2.55 13.58
N SER A 108 -0.44 2.83 12.68
CA SER A 108 -0.13 3.38 11.35
C SER A 108 0.54 4.75 11.45
N LEU A 109 0.13 5.59 12.41
CA LEU A 109 0.70 6.93 12.61
C LEU A 109 2.13 6.91 13.18
N LYS A 110 2.52 5.85 13.92
CA LYS A 110 3.92 5.69 14.37
C LYS A 110 4.91 5.73 13.20
N LEU A 111 4.49 5.27 12.02
CA LEU A 111 5.30 5.30 10.82
C LEU A 111 5.58 6.73 10.34
N CYS A 112 4.62 7.65 10.46
CA CYS A 112 4.90 9.08 10.26
C CYS A 112 5.95 9.60 11.25
N GLY A 113 5.90 9.14 12.51
CA GLY A 113 6.91 9.47 13.51
C GLY A 113 8.32 9.06 13.09
N VAL A 114 8.46 7.92 12.42
CA VAL A 114 9.75 7.42 11.90
C VAL A 114 10.27 8.31 10.76
N VAL A 115 9.38 8.72 9.85
CA VAL A 115 9.71 9.68 8.78
C VAL A 115 10.15 11.02 9.38
N ILE A 116 9.42 11.54 10.38
CA ILE A 116 9.76 12.79 11.09
C ILE A 116 11.10 12.66 11.80
N GLY A 117 11.38 11.51 12.44
CA GLY A 117 12.65 11.24 13.09
C GLY A 117 13.83 11.22 12.10
N GLY A 118 13.64 10.55 10.96
CA GLY A 118 14.61 10.56 9.86
C GLY A 118 14.84 11.97 9.31
N PHE A 119 13.76 12.71 9.12
CA PHE A 119 13.80 14.10 8.66
C PHE A 119 14.56 15.02 9.63
N ALA A 120 14.26 14.95 10.92
CA ALA A 120 14.94 15.72 11.94
C ALA A 120 16.45 15.43 11.99
N LEU A 121 16.84 14.16 11.83
CA LEU A 121 18.25 13.79 11.71
C LEU A 121 18.87 14.24 10.38
N GLY A 122 18.13 14.19 9.27
CA GLY A 122 18.58 14.72 7.99
C GLY A 122 18.89 16.22 8.02
N LEU A 123 18.16 17.00 8.82
CA LEU A 123 18.43 18.44 9.01
C LEU A 123 19.80 18.73 9.64
N THR A 124 20.42 17.74 10.31
CA THR A 124 21.79 17.90 10.85
C THR A 124 22.86 17.94 9.75
N GLN A 125 22.52 17.59 8.50
CA GLN A 125 23.42 17.64 7.33
C GLN A 125 24.73 16.88 7.54
N TRP A 126 24.71 15.83 8.37
CA TRP A 126 25.90 15.06 8.67
C TRP A 126 26.40 14.33 7.40
N HIS A 127 27.69 14.46 7.09
CA HIS A 127 28.27 14.01 5.81
C HIS A 127 27.98 12.54 5.46
N TRP A 128 27.86 11.65 6.45
CA TRP A 128 27.52 10.23 6.23
C TRP A 128 26.08 10.00 5.73
N LEU A 129 25.18 10.95 5.95
CA LEU A 129 23.78 10.87 5.51
C LEU A 129 23.62 11.12 4.01
N THR A 130 24.66 11.60 3.31
CA THR A 130 24.66 11.74 1.85
C THR A 130 24.55 10.40 1.12
N PHE A 131 24.93 9.29 1.76
CA PHE A 131 24.77 7.93 1.25
C PHE A 131 23.33 7.39 1.39
N ALA A 132 22.39 8.17 1.93
CA ALA A 132 21.00 7.76 2.11
C ALA A 132 20.35 7.25 0.81
N SER A 133 20.64 7.87 -0.34
CA SER A 133 20.10 7.46 -1.63
C SER A 133 20.58 6.07 -2.07
N GLN A 134 21.87 5.76 -1.89
CA GLN A 134 22.41 4.43 -2.20
C GLN A 134 21.91 3.38 -1.22
N ALA A 135 21.78 3.76 0.06
CA ALA A 135 21.19 2.89 1.08
C ALA A 135 19.71 2.57 0.78
N SER A 136 18.93 3.52 0.27
CA SER A 136 17.54 3.25 -0.14
C SER A 136 17.45 2.29 -1.31
N GLU A 137 18.34 2.38 -2.31
CA GLU A 137 18.33 1.45 -3.44
C GLU A 137 18.64 0.01 -2.99
N ILE A 138 19.67 -0.17 -2.16
CA ILE A 138 20.01 -1.48 -1.60
C ILE A 138 18.87 -2.02 -0.71
N ALA A 139 18.28 -1.15 0.11
CA ALA A 139 17.13 -1.52 0.95
C ALA A 139 15.92 -1.93 0.10
N LEU A 140 15.68 -1.28 -1.04
CA LEU A 140 14.63 -1.63 -2.00
C LEU A 140 14.85 -3.03 -2.56
N LEU A 141 16.04 -3.32 -3.08
CA LEU A 141 16.38 -4.62 -3.66
C LEU A 141 16.21 -5.74 -2.63
N PHE A 142 16.68 -5.51 -1.41
CA PHE A 142 16.56 -6.47 -0.32
C PHE A 142 15.08 -6.66 0.11
N LEU A 143 14.32 -5.57 0.25
CA LEU A 143 12.89 -5.64 0.57
C LEU A 143 12.12 -6.40 -0.51
N LEU A 144 12.36 -6.13 -1.79
CA LEU A 144 11.71 -6.82 -2.90
C LEU A 144 12.03 -8.33 -2.92
N ALA A 145 13.27 -8.71 -2.60
CA ALA A 145 13.63 -10.12 -2.44
C ALA A 145 12.85 -10.77 -1.28
N LEU A 146 12.77 -10.12 -0.12
CA LEU A 146 11.99 -10.62 1.01
C LEU A 146 10.49 -10.73 0.69
N VAL A 147 9.93 -9.75 -0.04
CA VAL A 147 8.55 -9.77 -0.52
C VAL A 147 8.34 -10.97 -1.45
N GLY A 148 9.27 -11.24 -2.37
CA GLY A 148 9.21 -12.41 -3.25
C GLY A 148 9.11 -13.72 -2.46
N ILE A 149 9.96 -13.86 -1.43
CA ILE A 149 9.95 -15.01 -0.51
C ILE A 149 8.60 -15.12 0.20
N GLN A 150 8.08 -14.01 0.74
CA GLN A 150 6.80 -13.99 1.44
C GLN A 150 5.64 -14.39 0.51
N LEU A 151 5.61 -13.89 -0.72
CA LEU A 151 4.57 -14.24 -1.70
C LEU A 151 4.61 -15.73 -2.07
N ARG A 152 5.81 -16.30 -2.27
CA ARG A 152 5.97 -17.74 -2.57
C ARG A 152 5.45 -18.63 -1.47
N ASN A 153 5.69 -18.24 -0.23
CA ASN A 153 5.37 -19.02 0.95
C ASN A 153 4.07 -18.55 1.62
N SER A 154 3.28 -17.74 0.92
CA SER A 154 1.94 -17.38 1.35
C SER A 154 1.08 -18.64 1.47
N SER A 155 0.26 -18.70 2.53
CA SER A 155 -0.65 -19.83 2.76
C SER A 155 -1.83 -19.88 1.78
N MET A 156 -1.91 -18.92 0.86
CA MET A 156 -2.95 -18.78 -0.15
C MET A 156 -2.71 -19.75 -1.31
N THR A 157 -3.57 -20.75 -1.43
CA THR A 157 -3.56 -21.63 -2.61
C THR A 157 -4.30 -20.98 -3.79
N LEU A 158 -3.84 -21.22 -5.03
CA LEU A 158 -4.55 -20.77 -6.25
C LEU A 158 -6.03 -21.18 -6.24
N ARG A 159 -6.33 -22.35 -5.65
CA ARG A 159 -7.69 -22.85 -5.46
C ARG A 159 -8.53 -21.91 -4.59
N GLN A 160 -8.00 -21.40 -3.48
CA GLN A 160 -8.72 -20.46 -2.60
C GLN A 160 -8.98 -19.10 -3.27
N ILE A 161 -8.05 -18.64 -4.10
CA ILE A 161 -8.21 -17.40 -4.88
C ILE A 161 -9.35 -17.56 -5.90
N ILE A 162 -9.35 -18.67 -6.65
CA ILE A 162 -10.38 -18.96 -7.66
C ILE A 162 -11.75 -19.23 -7.01
N LEU A 163 -11.78 -19.90 -5.85
CA LEU A 163 -13.02 -20.21 -5.13
C LEU A 163 -13.71 -18.94 -4.59
N ASN A 164 -12.95 -17.95 -4.10
CA ASN A 164 -13.50 -16.71 -3.56
C ASN A 164 -13.74 -15.66 -4.65
N ARG A 165 -14.74 -15.93 -5.50
CA ARG A 165 -15.15 -15.02 -6.59
C ARG A 165 -15.45 -13.60 -6.12
N ARG A 166 -15.97 -13.44 -4.89
CA ARG A 166 -16.30 -12.13 -4.33
C ARG A 166 -15.05 -11.28 -4.06
N GLY A 167 -14.04 -11.85 -3.40
CA GLY A 167 -12.77 -11.17 -3.12
C GLY A 167 -12.05 -10.78 -4.42
N MET A 168 -12.01 -11.70 -5.40
CA MET A 168 -11.43 -11.43 -6.71
C MET A 168 -12.16 -10.29 -7.44
N MET A 169 -13.50 -10.31 -7.46
CA MET A 169 -14.30 -9.28 -8.12
C MET A 169 -14.08 -7.89 -7.52
N VAL A 170 -14.09 -7.80 -6.18
CA VAL A 170 -13.80 -6.53 -5.48
C VAL A 170 -12.36 -6.08 -5.77
N GLY A 171 -11.39 -7.02 -5.79
CA GLY A 171 -10.00 -6.75 -6.16
C GLY A 171 -9.86 -6.14 -7.54
N VAL A 172 -10.46 -6.74 -8.56
CA VAL A 172 -10.40 -6.22 -9.94
C VAL A 172 -11.06 -4.85 -10.05
N VAL A 173 -12.22 -4.65 -9.40
CA VAL A 173 -12.91 -3.36 -9.42
C VAL A 173 -12.03 -2.27 -8.83
N VAL A 174 -11.46 -2.49 -7.63
CA VAL A 174 -10.54 -1.55 -6.97
C VAL A 174 -9.29 -1.31 -7.82
N ALA A 175 -8.73 -2.36 -8.42
CA ALA A 175 -7.55 -2.25 -9.27
C ALA A 175 -7.79 -1.26 -10.41
N VAL A 176 -8.89 -1.43 -11.15
CA VAL A 176 -9.25 -0.60 -12.30
C VAL A 176 -9.69 0.80 -11.90
N SER A 177 -10.55 0.94 -10.87
CA SER A 177 -11.04 2.25 -10.44
C SER A 177 -9.96 3.11 -9.80
N ALA A 178 -8.99 2.51 -9.10
CA ALA A 178 -7.86 3.26 -8.59
C ALA A 178 -6.98 3.81 -9.71
N LEU A 179 -6.70 3.01 -10.76
CA LEU A 179 -5.94 3.50 -11.92
C LEU A 179 -6.67 4.67 -12.62
N ALA A 180 -8.00 4.59 -12.75
CA ALA A 180 -8.79 5.72 -13.25
C ALA A 180 -8.68 6.95 -12.34
N GLY A 181 -8.74 6.77 -11.01
CA GLY A 181 -8.52 7.85 -10.05
C GLY A 181 -7.12 8.46 -10.12
N GLY A 182 -6.08 7.63 -10.31
CA GLY A 182 -4.71 8.08 -10.52
C GLY A 182 -4.51 8.85 -11.82
N ALA A 183 -5.18 8.43 -12.90
CA ALA A 183 -5.18 9.16 -14.17
C ALA A 183 -5.83 10.54 -14.03
N ILE A 184 -6.96 10.64 -13.33
CA ILE A 184 -7.61 11.93 -13.03
C ILE A 184 -6.70 12.80 -12.17
N ALA A 185 -6.07 12.23 -11.14
CA ALA A 185 -5.15 12.95 -10.28
C ALA A 185 -3.95 13.51 -11.07
N ALA A 186 -3.38 12.73 -12.00
CA ALA A 186 -2.29 13.20 -12.86
C ALA A 186 -2.71 14.42 -13.69
N LEU A 187 -3.90 14.37 -14.30
CA LEU A 187 -4.43 15.49 -15.08
C LEU A 187 -4.63 16.75 -14.22
N LEU A 188 -5.21 16.61 -13.03
CA LEU A 188 -5.44 17.74 -12.11
C LEU A 188 -4.14 18.34 -11.56
N LEU A 189 -3.11 17.52 -11.40
CA LEU A 189 -1.81 17.94 -10.88
C LEU A 189 -0.84 18.42 -11.96
N GLY A 190 -1.19 18.24 -13.25
CA GLY A 190 -0.28 18.51 -14.37
C GLY A 190 0.91 17.55 -14.42
N LEU A 191 0.76 16.35 -13.85
CA LEU A 191 1.79 15.32 -13.85
C LEU A 191 1.68 14.42 -15.09
N PRO A 192 2.79 13.77 -15.51
CA PRO A 192 2.71 12.71 -16.50
C PRO A 192 1.73 11.62 -16.06
N LEU A 193 0.95 11.10 -17.01
CA LEU A 193 -0.06 10.06 -16.73
C LEU A 193 0.55 8.84 -16.02
N LYS A 194 1.76 8.45 -16.41
CA LYS A 194 2.53 7.37 -15.78
C LYS A 194 2.70 7.58 -14.26
N THR A 195 3.00 8.79 -13.82
CA THR A 195 3.20 9.12 -12.41
C THR A 195 1.92 8.93 -11.59
N GLY A 196 0.77 9.38 -12.12
CA GLY A 196 -0.52 9.16 -11.43
C GLY A 196 -0.94 7.70 -11.38
N LEU A 197 -0.68 6.94 -12.46
CA LEU A 197 -0.93 5.49 -12.49
C LEU A 197 -0.02 4.74 -11.51
N ALA A 198 1.25 5.12 -11.39
CA ALA A 198 2.17 4.59 -10.40
C ALA A 198 1.70 4.89 -8.97
N LEU A 199 1.29 6.14 -8.68
CA LEU A 199 0.76 6.57 -7.38
C LEU A 199 -0.51 5.81 -6.97
N ALA A 200 -1.34 5.41 -7.94
CA ALA A 200 -2.54 4.62 -7.66
C ALA A 200 -2.28 3.13 -7.44
N SER A 201 -1.15 2.62 -7.93
CA SER A 201 -0.82 1.19 -7.96
C SER A 201 -0.30 0.63 -6.62
N GLY A 202 -0.14 1.48 -5.60
CA GLY A 202 0.22 1.03 -4.25
C GLY A 202 -0.92 0.32 -3.50
N TYR A 203 -2.17 0.61 -3.84
CA TYR A 203 -3.36 -0.02 -3.25
C TYR A 203 -3.40 -0.05 -1.70
N GLY A 204 -2.80 0.92 -1.02
CA GLY A 204 -2.70 0.95 0.45
C GLY A 204 -1.41 0.36 1.02
N TRP A 205 -0.54 -0.24 0.19
CA TRP A 205 0.77 -0.75 0.61
C TRP A 205 1.82 0.36 0.62
N TYR A 206 1.67 1.30 1.57
CA TYR A 206 2.48 2.52 1.67
C TYR A 206 3.99 2.25 1.77
N SER A 207 4.40 1.11 2.34
CA SER A 207 5.82 0.80 2.53
C SER A 207 6.53 0.44 1.23
N LEU A 208 5.85 -0.29 0.35
CA LEU A 208 6.36 -0.61 -0.98
C LEU A 208 6.22 0.58 -1.93
N SER A 209 5.07 1.25 -1.93
CA SER A 209 4.83 2.38 -2.83
C SER A 209 5.75 3.56 -2.55
N GLY A 210 6.01 3.88 -1.27
CA GLY A 210 6.91 4.95 -0.87
C GLY A 210 8.33 4.77 -1.42
N ILE A 211 8.89 3.56 -1.33
CA ILE A 211 10.26 3.30 -1.78
C ILE A 211 10.39 3.19 -3.29
N VAL A 212 9.52 2.41 -3.94
CA VAL A 212 9.58 2.21 -5.40
C VAL A 212 9.42 3.54 -6.13
N LEU A 213 8.51 4.40 -5.66
CA LEU A 213 8.29 5.71 -6.29
C LEU A 213 9.35 6.73 -5.87
N THR A 214 9.98 6.62 -4.70
CA THR A 214 11.14 7.46 -4.34
C THR A 214 12.30 7.20 -5.30
N ASP A 215 12.59 5.94 -5.57
CA ASP A 215 13.68 5.54 -6.47
C ASP A 215 13.39 5.99 -7.93
N SER A 216 12.15 5.80 -8.39
CA SER A 216 11.79 6.07 -9.79
C SER A 216 11.47 7.54 -10.10
N PHE A 217 10.85 8.26 -9.16
CA PHE A 217 10.32 9.62 -9.38
C PHE A 217 10.84 10.65 -8.37
N GLY A 218 11.74 10.25 -7.47
CA GLY A 218 12.30 11.11 -6.44
C GLY A 218 11.49 11.16 -5.15
N PRO A 219 12.08 11.69 -4.06
CA PRO A 219 11.53 11.62 -2.71
C PRO A 219 10.22 12.41 -2.53
N VAL A 220 9.94 13.42 -3.37
CA VAL A 220 8.66 14.15 -3.34
C VAL A 220 7.50 13.24 -3.75
N ILE A 221 7.62 12.54 -4.87
CA ILE A 221 6.57 11.64 -5.36
C ILE A 221 6.48 10.38 -4.48
N GLY A 222 7.60 9.82 -4.06
CA GLY A 222 7.60 8.69 -3.13
C GLY A 222 6.94 9.02 -1.78
N SER A 223 7.24 10.19 -1.20
CA SER A 223 6.56 10.62 0.02
C SER A 223 5.06 10.87 -0.20
N ALA A 224 4.68 11.45 -1.34
CA ALA A 224 3.27 11.61 -1.70
C ALA A 224 2.55 10.27 -1.83
N ALA A 225 3.21 9.24 -2.39
CA ALA A 225 2.70 7.89 -2.49
C ALA A 225 2.44 7.28 -1.10
N PHE A 226 3.43 7.39 -0.21
CA PHE A 226 3.34 6.94 1.17
C PHE A 226 2.14 7.59 1.90
N PHE A 227 2.04 8.92 1.87
CA PHE A 227 0.95 9.63 2.55
C PHE A 227 -0.42 9.35 1.92
N ASN A 228 -0.49 9.21 0.59
CA ASN A 228 -1.72 8.81 -0.10
C ASN A 228 -2.21 7.44 0.39
N ASP A 229 -1.34 6.42 0.38
CA ASP A 229 -1.72 5.07 0.80
C ASP A 229 -2.00 4.97 2.30
N LEU A 230 -1.24 5.68 3.13
CA LEU A 230 -1.49 5.79 4.56
C LEU A 230 -2.85 6.44 4.85
N ALA A 231 -3.18 7.54 4.16
CA ALA A 231 -4.47 8.20 4.33
C ALA A 231 -5.62 7.27 3.94
N ARG A 232 -5.47 6.49 2.86
CA ARG A 232 -6.47 5.47 2.45
C ARG A 232 -6.67 4.42 3.52
N GLU A 233 -5.60 3.90 4.12
CA GLU A 233 -5.68 2.92 5.21
C GLU A 233 -6.40 3.51 6.44
N LEU A 234 -5.99 4.69 6.90
CA LEU A 234 -6.60 5.36 8.06
C LEU A 234 -8.09 5.63 7.85
N CYS A 235 -8.46 6.13 6.66
CA CYS A 235 -9.85 6.34 6.30
C CYS A 235 -10.63 5.02 6.24
N ALA A 236 -10.04 3.95 5.68
CA ALA A 236 -10.68 2.64 5.63
C ALA A 236 -10.97 2.10 7.05
N ILE A 237 -9.99 2.11 7.96
CA ILE A 237 -10.15 1.66 9.36
C ILE A 237 -11.33 2.37 10.04
N MET A 238 -11.46 3.68 9.81
CA MET A 238 -12.54 4.48 10.40
C MET A 238 -13.90 4.19 9.78
N LEU A 239 -13.96 3.92 8.47
CA LEU A 239 -15.20 3.75 7.71
C LEU A 239 -15.72 2.31 7.64
N ILE A 240 -14.90 1.28 7.87
CA ILE A 240 -15.35 -0.13 7.82
C ILE A 240 -16.61 -0.38 8.68
N PRO A 241 -16.69 0.05 9.97
CA PRO A 241 -17.85 -0.24 10.81
C PRO A 241 -19.18 0.31 10.27
N THR A 242 -19.14 1.46 9.59
CA THR A 242 -20.34 2.11 9.03
C THR A 242 -20.67 1.54 7.65
N LEU A 243 -19.65 1.29 6.83
CA LEU A 243 -19.82 0.78 5.48
C LEU A 243 -20.28 -0.69 5.46
N VAL A 244 -19.83 -1.53 6.38
CA VAL A 244 -20.27 -2.93 6.43
C VAL A 244 -21.80 -3.06 6.58
N ARG A 245 -22.45 -2.09 7.25
CA ARG A 245 -23.90 -2.05 7.43
C ARG A 245 -24.67 -1.71 6.14
N THR A 246 -24.03 -1.00 5.21
CA THR A 246 -24.68 -0.51 3.98
C THR A 246 -24.17 -1.21 2.72
N SER A 247 -22.85 -1.40 2.60
CA SER A 247 -22.17 -2.10 1.53
C SER A 247 -20.91 -2.81 2.03
N ARG A 248 -21.00 -4.14 2.12
CA ARG A 248 -19.84 -4.99 2.44
C ARG A 248 -18.75 -4.93 1.37
N SER A 249 -19.13 -4.74 0.10
CA SER A 249 -18.16 -4.63 -1.00
C SER A 249 -17.36 -3.33 -0.90
N THR A 250 -18.01 -2.23 -0.51
CA THR A 250 -17.35 -0.94 -0.32
C THR A 250 -16.45 -0.98 0.91
N ALA A 251 -16.94 -1.56 2.02
CA ALA A 251 -16.13 -1.75 3.22
C ALA A 251 -14.87 -2.58 2.93
N LEU A 252 -15.00 -3.69 2.21
CA LEU A 252 -13.87 -4.52 1.81
C LEU A 252 -12.94 -3.78 0.84
N GLY A 253 -13.48 -3.22 -0.24
CA GLY A 253 -12.66 -2.69 -1.33
C GLY A 253 -11.88 -1.43 -0.97
N LEU A 254 -12.38 -0.59 -0.06
CA LEU A 254 -11.64 0.58 0.40
C LEU A 254 -10.41 0.23 1.23
N CYS A 255 -10.36 -0.98 1.81
CA CYS A 255 -9.20 -1.46 2.54
C CYS A 255 -7.99 -1.71 1.62
N GLY A 256 -8.23 -2.03 0.35
CA GLY A 256 -7.17 -2.35 -0.60
C GLY A 256 -6.33 -3.55 -0.14
N ALA A 257 -5.01 -3.48 -0.34
CA ALA A 257 -4.06 -4.52 0.05
C ALA A 257 -4.12 -4.85 1.55
N THR A 258 -4.44 -3.85 2.39
CA THR A 258 -4.45 -3.97 3.86
C THR A 258 -5.58 -4.87 4.39
N SER A 259 -6.47 -5.35 3.53
CA SER A 259 -7.61 -6.22 3.91
C SER A 259 -7.18 -7.59 4.38
N MET A 260 -5.96 -8.03 4.07
CA MET A 260 -5.44 -9.32 4.50
C MET A 260 -4.70 -9.29 5.84
N ASP A 261 -4.36 -8.10 6.35
CA ASP A 261 -3.56 -7.89 7.55
C ASP A 261 -4.12 -6.79 8.47
N PHE A 262 -3.82 -5.51 8.25
CA PHE A 262 -4.10 -4.42 9.17
C PHE A 262 -5.58 -4.16 9.37
N THR A 263 -6.37 -4.18 8.30
CA THR A 263 -7.82 -3.94 8.39
C THR A 263 -8.63 -5.22 8.62
N LEU A 264 -7.99 -6.39 8.53
CA LEU A 264 -8.65 -7.69 8.68
C LEU A 264 -9.38 -7.86 10.03
N PRO A 265 -8.79 -7.51 11.19
CA PRO A 265 -9.49 -7.61 12.48
C PRO A 265 -10.75 -6.73 12.54
N VAL A 266 -10.72 -5.55 11.92
CA VAL A 266 -11.87 -4.62 11.87
C VAL A 266 -12.96 -5.17 10.96
N LEU A 267 -12.58 -5.70 9.79
CA LEU A 267 -13.51 -6.36 8.86
C LEU A 267 -14.17 -7.58 9.50
N GLN A 268 -13.38 -8.43 10.17
CA GLN A 268 -13.88 -9.62 10.84
C GLN A 268 -14.89 -9.29 11.95
N ARG A 269 -14.57 -8.33 12.83
CA ARG A 269 -15.46 -7.94 13.95
C ARG A 269 -16.68 -7.14 13.50
N SER A 270 -16.56 -6.40 12.39
CA SER A 270 -17.68 -5.60 11.87
C SER A 270 -18.63 -6.42 10.99
N GLY A 271 -18.06 -7.28 10.15
CA GLY A 271 -18.75 -7.94 9.04
C GLY A 271 -18.87 -9.45 9.13
N GLY A 272 -18.23 -10.08 10.11
CA GLY A 272 -18.33 -11.51 10.38
C GLY A 272 -17.20 -12.34 9.78
N LEU A 273 -17.14 -13.60 10.19
CA LEU A 273 -16.15 -14.57 9.71
C LEU A 273 -16.29 -14.88 8.21
N ASP A 274 -17.47 -14.68 7.64
CA ASP A 274 -17.74 -14.84 6.21
C ASP A 274 -17.04 -13.79 5.34
N MET A 275 -16.67 -12.64 5.91
CA MET A 275 -15.87 -11.61 5.21
C MET A 275 -14.38 -11.91 5.19
N VAL A 276 -13.87 -12.82 6.04
CA VAL A 276 -12.44 -13.12 6.15
C VAL A 276 -11.87 -13.72 4.85
N PRO A 277 -12.43 -14.80 4.27
CA PRO A 277 -11.85 -15.38 3.05
C PRO A 277 -11.84 -14.40 1.85
N PRO A 278 -12.92 -13.65 1.56
CA PRO A 278 -12.87 -12.60 0.54
C PRO A 278 -11.87 -11.49 0.86
N ALA A 279 -11.68 -11.12 2.12
CA ALA A 279 -10.73 -10.09 2.53
C ALA A 279 -9.28 -10.51 2.31
N VAL A 280 -8.93 -11.75 2.64
CA VAL A 280 -7.59 -12.27 2.38
C VAL A 280 -7.33 -12.37 0.87
N VAL A 281 -8.29 -12.86 0.07
CA VAL A 281 -8.12 -12.94 -1.39
C VAL A 281 -8.04 -11.56 -2.04
N HIS A 282 -8.87 -10.60 -1.61
CA HIS A 282 -8.82 -9.23 -2.09
C HIS A 282 -7.43 -8.60 -1.87
N GLY A 283 -6.94 -8.65 -0.63
CA GLY A 283 -5.66 -8.08 -0.25
C GLY A 283 -4.51 -8.76 -0.99
N PHE A 284 -4.52 -10.10 -1.03
CA PHE A 284 -3.49 -10.87 -1.73
C PHE A 284 -3.40 -10.53 -3.23
N VAL A 285 -4.54 -10.43 -3.93
CA VAL A 285 -4.57 -10.08 -5.35
C VAL A 285 -4.00 -8.69 -5.58
N LEU A 286 -4.39 -7.71 -4.75
CA LEU A 286 -3.87 -6.34 -4.85
C LEU A 286 -2.36 -6.27 -4.55
N SER A 287 -1.89 -6.99 -3.52
CA SER A 287 -0.47 -7.08 -3.19
C SER A 287 0.35 -7.76 -4.27
N LEU A 288 -0.21 -8.71 -5.02
CA LEU A 288 0.46 -9.36 -6.14
C LEU A 288 0.61 -8.43 -7.35
N ILE A 289 -0.43 -7.67 -7.68
CA ILE A 289 -0.40 -6.77 -8.84
C ILE A 289 0.36 -5.46 -8.55
N ALA A 290 0.41 -5.02 -7.29
CA ALA A 290 1.00 -3.74 -6.90
C ALA A 290 2.46 -3.57 -7.38
N PRO A 291 3.42 -4.46 -7.05
CA PRO A 291 4.79 -4.33 -7.52
C PRO A 291 4.90 -4.30 -9.04
N VAL A 292 4.10 -5.12 -9.74
CA VAL A 292 4.14 -5.24 -11.21
C VAL A 292 3.66 -3.95 -11.86
N LEU A 293 2.53 -3.41 -11.41
CA LEU A 293 1.97 -2.17 -11.95
C LEU A 293 2.84 -0.96 -11.61
N MET A 294 3.35 -0.87 -10.38
CA MET A 294 4.29 0.19 -10.01
C MET A 294 5.55 0.14 -10.88
N ALA A 295 6.18 -1.03 -11.02
CA ALA A 295 7.34 -1.18 -11.90
C ALA A 295 7.02 -0.78 -13.34
N PHE A 296 5.88 -1.22 -13.87
CA PHE A 296 5.47 -0.93 -15.25
C PHE A 296 5.25 0.57 -15.52
N PHE A 297 4.62 1.28 -14.58
CA PHE A 297 4.37 2.72 -14.72
C PHE A 297 5.58 3.58 -14.36
N SER A 298 6.50 3.06 -13.54
CA SER A 298 7.78 3.69 -13.20
C SER A 298 8.87 3.56 -14.28
N ALA A 299 8.63 2.77 -15.33
CA ALA A 299 9.60 2.47 -16.39
C ALA A 299 9.62 3.44 -17.60
#